data_AF-A0A2S5DWW0-F1
#
_entry.id   AF-A0A2S5DWW0-F1
#
_cell.length_a   1.000
_cell.length_b   1.000
_cell.length_c   1.000
_cell.angle_alpha   90.00
_cell.angle_beta   90.00
_cell.angle_gamma   90.00
#
_symmetry.space_group_name_H-M   'P 1'
#
loop_
_entity.id
_entity.type
_entity.pdbx_description
1 polymer ?
#
loop_
_entity_poly.entity_id
_entity_poly.type
_entity_poly.pdbx_seq_one_letter_code
_entity_poly.pdbx_strand_id
1 'polypeptide(L)' 'MVTQQIGSGEHAQNSIVYRTILWSFIGGGLLSVAAVVIALRDGSENPMSQIKDVWSIFAPLITLALGYVFGKGRDA' A
#
# COMPACT_ATOMS: atom_id res chain seq x y z
N MET A 1 -3.45 28.50 -21.01
CA MET A 1 -3.52 27.56 -19.86
C MET A 1 -4.33 26.36 -20.31
N VAL A 2 -3.99 25.15 -19.84
CA VAL A 2 -4.40 23.84 -20.38
C VAL A 2 -3.54 23.37 -21.57
N THR A 3 -2.24 23.20 -21.31
CA THR A 3 -1.37 22.42 -22.20
C THR A 3 -1.63 20.94 -21.95
N GLN A 4 -2.47 20.41 -22.83
CA GLN A 4 -2.60 19.02 -23.24
C GLN A 4 -1.21 18.43 -23.59
N GLN A 5 -0.58 17.70 -22.66
CA GLN A 5 0.43 16.65 -22.86
C GLN A 5 0.65 15.92 -21.50
N ILE A 6 -0.38 15.66 -20.70
CA ILE A 6 -1.01 14.34 -20.58
C ILE A 6 -0.44 13.30 -21.57
N GLY A 7 0.78 12.84 -21.31
CA GLY A 7 1.37 11.64 -21.92
C GLY A 7 0.68 10.38 -21.39
N SER A 8 0.01 9.66 -22.28
CA SER A 8 -0.97 8.58 -22.06
C SER A 8 -0.47 7.27 -21.42
N GLY A 9 0.74 7.23 -20.84
CA GLY A 9 1.29 6.02 -20.22
C GLY A 9 1.85 6.28 -18.83
N GLU A 10 2.64 7.33 -18.68
CA GLU A 10 3.41 7.61 -17.46
C GLU A 10 2.54 8.05 -16.28
N HIS A 11 1.52 8.88 -16.52
CA HIS A 11 0.57 9.28 -15.48
C HIS A 11 -0.42 8.17 -15.14
N ALA A 12 -0.79 7.33 -16.10
CA ALA A 12 -1.66 6.18 -15.87
C ALA A 12 -0.96 5.12 -15.01
N GLN A 13 0.31 4.81 -15.32
CA GLN A 13 1.12 3.87 -14.54
C GLN A 13 1.37 4.40 -13.12
N ASN A 14 1.69 5.70 -12.98
CA ASN A 14 1.86 6.33 -11.67
C ASN A 14 0.56 6.33 -10.86
N SER A 15 -0.60 6.53 -11.52
CA SER A 15 -1.92 6.46 -10.89
C SER A 15 -2.29 5.05 -10.45
N ILE A 16 -1.93 4.02 -11.23
CA ILE A 16 -2.14 2.61 -10.87
C ILE A 16 -1.28 2.23 -9.66
N VAL A 17 0.01 2.58 -9.66
CA VAL A 17 0.90 2.29 -8.53
C VAL A 17 0.44 2.99 -7.26
N TYR A 18 0.06 4.26 -7.36
CA TYR A 18 -0.50 5.01 -6.22
C TYR A 18 -1.80 4.38 -5.72
N ARG A 19 -2.70 3.97 -6.61
CA ARG A 19 -3.92 3.23 -6.25
C ARG A 19 -3.60 1.91 -5.56
N THR A 20 -2.60 1.17 -6.02
CA THR A 20 -2.16 -0.08 -5.39
C THR A 20 -1.60 0.16 -3.98
N ILE A 21 -0.82 1.22 -3.77
CA ILE A 21 -0.33 1.62 -2.43
C ILE A 21 -1.50 1.95 -1.52
N LEU A 22 -2.44 2.75 -2.01
CA LEU A 22 -3.59 3.22 -1.23
C LEU A 22 -4.53 2.05 -0.87
N TRP A 23 -4.78 1.14 -1.82
CA TRP A 23 -5.47 -0.12 -1.58
C TRP A 23 -4.69 -1.07 -0.66
N SER A 24 -3.36 -1.07 -0.70
CA SER A 24 -2.52 -1.83 0.23
C SER A 24 -2.62 -1.30 1.66
N PHE A 25 -2.68 0.02 1.83
CA PHE A 25 -2.91 0.65 3.13
C PHE A 25 -4.31 0.35 3.67
N ILE A 26 -5.34 0.48 2.83
CA ILE A 26 -6.72 0.15 3.22
C ILE A 26 -6.85 -1.34 3.52
N GLY A 27 -6.29 -2.21 2.67
CA GLY A 27 -6.32 -3.67 2.83
C GLY A 27 -5.56 -4.12 4.08
N GLY A 28 -4.32 -3.65 4.28
CA GLY A 28 -3.53 -3.93 5.47
C GLY A 28 -4.15 -3.38 6.76
N GLY A 29 -4.74 -2.18 6.70
CA GLY A 29 -5.50 -1.61 7.81
C GLY A 29 -6.74 -2.41 8.16
N LEU A 30 -7.53 -2.82 7.15
CA LEU A 30 -8.76 -3.59 7.34
C LEU A 30 -8.45 -5.01 7.85
N LEU A 31 -7.40 -5.65 7.34
CA LEU A 31 -6.88 -6.93 7.86
C LEU A 31 -6.38 -6.80 9.30
N SER A 32 -5.66 -5.72 9.63
CA SER A 32 -5.20 -5.45 10.99
C SER A 32 -6.37 -5.28 11.96
N VAL A 33 -7.39 -4.50 11.57
CA VAL A 33 -8.61 -4.32 12.37
C VAL A 33 -9.38 -5.64 12.53
N ALA A 34 -9.53 -6.42 11.45
CA ALA A 34 -10.16 -7.72 11.50
C ALA A 34 -9.42 -8.69 12.44
N ALA A 35 -8.09 -8.73 12.38
CA ALA A 35 -7.26 -9.54 13.26
C ALA A 35 -7.43 -9.15 14.75
N VAL A 36 -7.51 -7.85 15.06
CA VAL A 36 -7.78 -7.37 16.42
C VAL A 36 -9.18 -7.77 16.89
N VAL A 37 -10.20 -7.61 16.04
CA VAL A 37 -11.58 -7.98 16.38
C VAL A 37 -11.70 -9.48 16.63
N ILE A 38 -11.05 -10.31 15.82
CA ILE A 38 -11.01 -11.77 16.01
C ILE A 38 -10.28 -12.10 17.31
N ALA A 39 -9.11 -11.51 17.57
CA ALA A 39 -8.36 -11.76 18.81
C ALA A 39 -9.13 -11.37 20.07
N LEU A 40 -9.86 -10.24 20.05
CA LEU A 40 -10.73 -9.81 21.13
C LEU A 40 -11.93 -10.75 21.35
N ARG A 41 -12.44 -11.36 20.27
CA ARG A 41 -13.54 -12.34 20.33
C ARG A 41 -13.08 -13.71 20.83
N ASP A 42 -11.90 -14.17 20.40
CA ASP A 42 -11.32 -15.47 20.76
C ASP A 42 -10.61 -15.44 22.13
N GLY A 43 -10.38 -14.26 22.71
CA GLY A 43 -9.57 -14.11 23.92
C GLY A 43 -8.09 -14.43 23.71
N SER A 44 -7.62 -14.35 22.45
CA SER A 44 -6.26 -14.72 22.06
C SER A 44 -5.25 -13.69 22.55
N GLU A 45 -4.19 -14.16 23.20
CA GLU A 45 -3.24 -13.32 23.93
C GLU A 45 -2.36 -12.41 23.07
N ASN A 46 -2.30 -12.57 21.73
CA ASN A 46 -1.37 -11.77 20.91
C ASN A 46 -1.89 -11.38 19.51
N PRO A 47 -2.85 -10.44 19.41
CA PRO A 47 -3.23 -9.79 18.14
C PRO A 47 -2.02 -9.15 17.42
N MET A 48 -1.02 -8.73 18.19
CA MET A 48 0.18 -8.07 17.67
C MET A 48 0.98 -8.94 16.69
N SER A 49 0.98 -10.27 16.88
CA SER A 49 1.68 -11.20 15.99
C SER A 49 1.05 -11.23 14.59
N GLN A 50 -0.29 -11.31 14.53
CA GLN A 50 -1.02 -11.35 13.27
C GLN A 50 -0.89 -10.04 12.48
N ILE A 51 -0.92 -8.91 13.19
CA ILE A 51 -0.69 -7.59 12.58
C ILE A 51 0.73 -7.54 11.99
N LYS A 52 1.72 -8.05 12.71
CA LYS A 52 3.12 -8.05 12.25
C LYS A 52 3.31 -8.90 10.99
N ASP A 53 2.63 -10.04 10.91
CA ASP A 53 2.67 -10.91 9.71
C ASP A 53 2.03 -10.22 8.49
N VAL A 54 0.88 -9.57 8.68
CA VAL A 54 0.20 -8.79 7.64
C VAL A 54 1.11 -7.66 7.14
N TRP A 55 1.70 -6.88 8.06
CA TRP A 55 2.58 -5.76 7.71
C TRP A 55 3.92 -6.19 7.09
N SER A 56 4.42 -7.39 7.39
CA SER A 56 5.62 -7.95 6.74
C SER A 56 5.47 -8.12 5.22
N ILE A 57 4.24 -8.25 4.71
CA ILE A 57 3.96 -8.34 3.27
C ILE A 57 3.73 -6.95 2.68
N PHE A 58 2.94 -6.11 3.35
CA PHE A 58 2.58 -4.80 2.85
C PHE A 58 3.74 -3.79 2.86
N ALA A 59 4.59 -3.80 3.89
CA ALA A 59 5.73 -2.88 3.99
C ALA A 59 6.72 -2.97 2.80
N PRO A 60 7.21 -4.16 2.39
CA PRO A 60 8.06 -4.27 1.20
C PRO A 60 7.30 -3.94 -0.08
N LEU A 61 6.01 -4.28 -0.20
CA LEU A 61 5.17 -3.92 -1.36
C LEU A 61 5.07 -2.41 -1.55
N ILE A 62 4.78 -1.68 -0.48
CA ILE A 62 4.70 -0.21 -0.47
C ILE A 62 6.09 0.38 -0.76
N THR A 63 7.15 -0.19 -0.18
CA THR A 63 8.53 0.28 -0.39
C THR A 63 8.98 0.09 -1.84
N LEU A 64 8.65 -1.04 -2.47
CA LEU A 64 8.90 -1.28 -3.90
C LEU A 64 8.11 -0.31 -4.78
N ALA A 65 6.84 -0.09 -4.45
CA ALA A 65 5.98 0.85 -5.18
C ALA A 65 6.48 2.30 -5.06
N LEU A 66 6.90 2.73 -3.87
CA LEU A 66 7.53 4.03 -3.64
C LEU A 66 8.89 4.14 -4.34
N GLY A 67 9.72 3.09 -4.26
CA GLY A 67 11.00 3.02 -4.96
C GLY A 67 10.85 3.15 -6.48
N TYR A 68 9.80 2.56 -7.05
CA TYR A 68 9.44 2.72 -8.45
C TYR A 68 9.02 4.17 -8.78
N VAL A 69 8.18 4.79 -7.94
CA VAL A 69 7.73 6.18 -8.12
C VAL A 69 8.87 7.19 -7.98
N PHE A 70 9.73 7.04 -6.96
CA PHE A 70 10.87 7.93 -6.71
C PHE A 70 12.04 7.70 -7.68
N GLY A 71 12.27 6.46 -8.12
CA GLY A 71 13.29 6.14 -9.12
C GLY A 71 13.04 6.81 -10.46
N LYS A 72 11.76 6.92 -10.87
CA LYS A 72 11.34 7.61 -12.10
C LYS A 72 11.57 9.13 -12.07
N GLY A 73 11.74 9.74 -10.90
CA GLY A 73 11.95 11.19 -10.76
C GLY A 73 13.39 11.67 -10.99
N ARG A 74 14.35 10.76 -11.23
CA ARG A 74 15.78 11.09 -11.40
C ARG A 74 16.29 11.09 -12.84
N ASP A 75 15.45 10.73 -13.80
CA ASP A 75 15.78 10.68 -15.24
C ASP A 75 15.00 11.74 -16.05
N ALA A 76 14.82 12.94 -15.48
CA ALA A 76 14.27 14.11 -16.18
C ALA A 76 15.13 15.36 -15.93
#